data_AF-A0AAD8C2N1-F1
#
_entry.id   AF-A0AAD8C2N1-F1
#
_cell.length_a   1.000
_cell.length_b   1.000
_cell.length_c   1.000
_cell.angle_alpha   90.00
_cell.angle_beta   90.00
_cell.angle_gamma   90.00
#
_symmetry.space_group_name_H-M   'P 1'
#
loop_
_entity.id
_entity.type
_entity.pdbx_description
1 polymer ?
#
loop_
_entity_poly.entity_id
_entity_poly.type
_entity_poly.pdbx_seq_one_letter_code
_entity_poly.pdbx_strand_id
1 'polypeptide(L)'
;MELHESSFASLLSNLRSSTLYNELFVAAQEEAQKSNVRLSDLKKCVQSGLISAGWDKKLRNAVYHIIQSQYKLFKSSPLASPESEKEPIAYILKAQFVWEKKILKSLNSMCTELTVPLARSRSEKDKKDLAARWSELGVDGPDLSQIRPVYAPKDFLEVLVGLQNPNSANTGNMGTYDLPWGLIQVSLKVKTLNELRVQYSEMAITHCQTGTDDLPDIPPELFENERSKLGKKAIAANHAPTAREYSKRGCPVSMRADLWCQILGVDLQNVDYLYYEQLKSYVLQHDLLVDSLLYKDVKLTATNDDQYFVFEDFLYQVLLPFSRDNVVLKHFAYNSATPPKSYIRGKLGIEEFAVTYPPNGVIPFHGFAMYVAPLCYLYNDVVRLYYVFRHMYVNYFFRLHSVSSHPQGIVALSLLFEKLLQAEEPELFYHLIQVGCQPLKIAFKWLMRAFSGFLASDQVLLLWDRILAFDSMEILSVLAVAIFSFRKTNLLKVQCMSTAEAVLADLFTLQIVPLLQLSLFSK
;
A
#
# COMPACT_ATOMS: atom_id res chain seq x y z
N MET A 1 21.52 -21.74 12.49
CA MET A 1 20.60 -22.89 12.60
C MET A 1 19.48 -22.57 13.60
N GLU A 2 19.80 -22.06 14.79
CA GLU A 2 18.82 -21.65 15.82
C GLU A 2 17.82 -20.55 15.38
N LEU A 3 18.24 -19.56 14.57
CA LEU A 3 17.34 -18.52 14.02
C LEU A 3 16.25 -19.08 13.09
N HIS A 4 16.53 -20.18 12.38
CA HIS A 4 15.54 -20.82 11.51
C HIS A 4 14.54 -21.67 12.30
N GLU A 5 14.97 -22.27 13.41
CA GLU A 5 14.11 -23.07 14.29
C GLU A 5 13.14 -22.19 15.10
N SER A 6 13.60 -21.05 15.63
CA SER A 6 12.72 -20.11 16.36
C SER A 6 11.67 -19.46 15.44
N SER A 7 12.08 -19.08 14.23
CA SER A 7 11.20 -18.58 13.15
C SER A 7 10.12 -19.59 12.80
N PHE A 8 10.50 -20.86 12.58
CA PHE A 8 9.55 -21.92 12.25
C PHE A 8 8.61 -22.25 13.40
N ALA A 9 9.08 -22.24 14.65
CA ALA A 9 8.27 -22.43 15.83
C ALA A 9 7.21 -21.31 16.00
N SER A 10 7.59 -20.05 15.75
CA SER A 10 6.66 -18.91 15.77
C SER A 10 5.58 -19.05 14.69
N LEU A 11 5.98 -19.42 13.46
CA LEU A 11 5.06 -19.67 12.37
C LEU A 11 4.07 -20.81 12.70
N LEU A 12 4.55 -21.91 13.28
CA LEU A 12 3.70 -23.01 13.74
C LEU A 12 2.76 -22.59 14.87
N SER A 13 3.21 -21.76 15.81
CA SER A 13 2.37 -21.22 16.87
C SER A 13 1.24 -20.34 16.32
N ASN A 14 1.54 -19.48 15.35
CA ASN A 14 0.56 -18.67 14.64
C ASN A 14 -0.46 -19.53 13.89
N LEU A 15 0.00 -20.58 13.20
CA LEU A 15 -0.91 -21.50 12.51
C LEU A 15 -1.79 -22.26 13.51
N ARG A 16 -1.23 -22.77 14.61
CA ARG A 16 -1.98 -23.51 15.65
C ARG A 16 -3.05 -22.66 16.36
N SER A 17 -2.81 -21.36 16.49
CA SER A 17 -3.78 -20.42 17.07
C SER A 17 -4.81 -19.91 16.05
N SER A 18 -4.66 -20.25 14.77
CA SER A 18 -5.59 -19.82 13.72
C SER A 18 -6.79 -20.75 13.56
N THR A 19 -7.87 -20.22 12.99
CA THR A 19 -9.05 -21.00 12.60
C THR A 19 -8.72 -22.12 11.62
N LEU A 20 -7.70 -21.91 10.77
CA LEU A 20 -7.21 -22.89 9.81
C LEU A 20 -6.77 -24.20 10.46
N TYR A 21 -6.20 -24.15 11.68
CA TYR A 21 -5.82 -25.36 12.40
C TYR A 21 -7.05 -26.17 12.82
N ASN A 22 -8.09 -25.50 13.31
CA ASN A 22 -9.34 -26.15 13.69
C ASN A 22 -10.04 -26.74 12.46
N GLU A 23 -10.09 -26.01 11.35
CA GLU A 23 -10.65 -26.52 10.09
C GLU A 23 -9.85 -27.73 9.57
N LEU A 24 -8.51 -27.68 9.63
CA LEU A 24 -7.66 -28.81 9.25
C LEU A 24 -7.91 -30.02 10.14
N PHE A 25 -8.08 -29.80 11.44
CA PHE A 25 -8.37 -30.86 12.41
C PHE A 25 -9.72 -31.53 12.12
N VAL A 26 -10.77 -30.74 11.86
CA VAL A 26 -12.09 -31.27 11.48
C VAL A 26 -11.99 -32.08 10.17
N ALA A 27 -11.33 -31.55 9.15
CA ALA A 27 -11.13 -32.27 7.89
C ALA A 27 -10.33 -33.58 8.09
N ALA A 28 -9.32 -33.57 8.96
CA ALA A 28 -8.55 -34.76 9.30
C ALA A 28 -9.40 -35.82 10.02
N GLN A 29 -10.34 -35.40 10.87
CA GLN A 29 -11.30 -36.30 11.52
C GLN A 29 -12.27 -36.92 10.51
N GLU A 30 -12.77 -36.13 9.57
CA GLU A 30 -13.64 -36.62 8.49
C GLU A 30 -12.93 -37.65 7.61
N GLU A 31 -11.68 -37.39 7.22
CA GLU A 31 -10.86 -38.36 6.48
C GLU A 31 -10.61 -39.64 7.30
N ALA A 32 -10.38 -39.53 8.61
CA ALA A 32 -10.16 -40.67 9.49
C ALA A 32 -11.40 -41.55 9.68
N GLN A 33 -12.61 -41.00 9.51
CA GLN A 33 -13.89 -41.70 9.65
C GLN A 33 -14.30 -42.47 8.39
N LYS A 34 -13.58 -42.34 7.28
CA LYS A 34 -13.92 -43.05 6.03
C LYS A 34 -13.75 -44.56 6.20
N SER A 35 -14.73 -45.32 5.67
CA SER A 35 -14.84 -46.77 5.84
C SER A 35 -13.67 -47.59 5.28
N ASN A 36 -12.86 -47.00 4.38
CA ASN A 36 -11.68 -47.61 3.78
C ASN A 36 -10.39 -47.38 4.59
N VAL A 37 -10.43 -46.63 5.69
CA VAL A 37 -9.25 -46.29 6.49
C VAL A 37 -9.04 -47.30 7.60
N ARG A 38 -7.92 -48.03 7.53
CA ARG A 38 -7.50 -48.98 8.58
C ARG A 38 -6.61 -48.30 9.59
N LEU A 39 -6.66 -48.76 10.85
CA LEU A 39 -5.84 -48.20 11.93
C LEU A 39 -4.33 -48.31 11.65
N SER A 40 -3.90 -49.35 10.93
CA SER A 40 -2.51 -49.57 10.49
C SER A 40 -1.99 -48.48 9.55
N ASP A 41 -2.87 -47.88 8.74
CA ASP A 41 -2.52 -46.95 7.68
C ASP A 41 -3.12 -45.55 7.88
N LEU A 42 -3.77 -45.33 9.04
CA LEU A 42 -4.52 -44.12 9.38
C LEU A 42 -3.77 -42.83 9.01
N LYS A 43 -2.51 -42.71 9.45
CA LYS A 43 -1.68 -41.53 9.16
C LYS A 43 -1.54 -41.28 7.65
N LYS A 44 -1.23 -42.33 6.87
CA LYS A 44 -1.01 -42.22 5.42
C LYS A 44 -2.33 -41.95 4.69
N CYS A 45 -3.40 -42.64 5.07
CA CYS A 45 -4.73 -42.46 4.48
C CYS A 45 -5.26 -41.03 4.73
N VAL A 46 -5.19 -40.54 5.97
CA VAL A 46 -5.63 -39.18 6.31
C VAL A 46 -4.77 -38.15 5.58
N GLN A 47 -3.45 -38.30 5.55
CA GLN A 47 -2.57 -37.36 4.85
C GLN A 47 -2.85 -37.33 3.34
N SER A 48 -3.00 -38.49 2.70
CA SER A 48 -3.32 -38.56 1.25
C SER A 48 -4.73 -38.05 0.94
N GLY A 49 -5.71 -38.30 1.80
CA GLY A 49 -7.05 -37.76 1.72
C GLY A 49 -7.05 -36.23 1.79
N LEU A 50 -6.37 -35.66 2.77
CA LEU A 50 -6.21 -34.21 2.92
C LEU A 50 -5.52 -33.57 1.69
N ILE A 51 -4.45 -34.18 1.17
CA ILE A 51 -3.80 -33.71 -0.06
C ILE A 51 -4.78 -33.76 -1.25
N SER A 52 -5.55 -34.84 -1.38
CA SER A 52 -6.54 -34.99 -2.45
C SER A 52 -7.68 -33.96 -2.33
N ALA A 53 -8.02 -33.56 -1.10
CA ALA A 53 -8.96 -32.48 -0.80
C ALA A 53 -8.35 -31.06 -0.93
N GLY A 54 -7.07 -30.94 -1.30
CA GLY A 54 -6.40 -29.66 -1.57
C GLY A 54 -5.85 -28.93 -0.34
N TRP A 55 -5.80 -29.59 0.83
CA TRP A 55 -5.29 -28.99 2.07
C TRP A 55 -3.80 -28.64 2.00
N ASP A 56 -3.02 -29.35 1.19
CA ASP A 56 -1.61 -29.03 0.98
C ASP A 56 -1.44 -27.62 0.41
N LYS A 57 -2.27 -27.23 -0.56
CA LYS A 57 -2.25 -25.89 -1.15
C LYS A 57 -2.75 -24.83 -0.19
N LYS A 58 -3.85 -25.11 0.52
CA LYS A 58 -4.41 -24.19 1.53
C LYS A 58 -3.37 -23.84 2.61
N LEU A 59 -2.65 -24.85 3.10
CA LEU A 59 -1.56 -24.66 4.07
C LEU A 59 -0.37 -23.91 3.45
N ARG A 60 0.05 -24.25 2.23
CA ARG A 60 1.14 -23.53 1.53
C ARG A 60 0.82 -22.05 1.34
N ASN A 61 -0.41 -21.71 0.96
CA ASN A 61 -0.85 -20.32 0.84
C ASN A 61 -0.83 -19.62 2.20
N ALA A 62 -1.37 -20.25 3.26
CA ALA A 62 -1.34 -19.65 4.60
C ALA A 62 0.09 -19.36 5.07
N VAL A 63 1.00 -20.32 4.88
CA VAL A 63 2.44 -20.14 5.17
C VAL A 63 3.01 -18.99 4.34
N TYR A 64 2.73 -18.96 3.03
CA TYR A 64 3.21 -17.92 2.12
C TYR A 64 2.75 -16.51 2.57
N HIS A 65 1.47 -16.32 2.88
CA HIS A 65 0.94 -15.02 3.30
C HIS A 65 1.45 -14.59 4.69
N ILE A 66 1.65 -15.53 5.62
CA ILE A 66 2.30 -15.24 6.90
C ILE A 66 3.74 -14.75 6.65
N ILE A 67 4.50 -15.45 5.82
CA ILE A 67 5.88 -15.06 5.48
C ILE A 67 5.91 -13.67 4.83
N GLN A 68 4.98 -13.38 3.91
CA GLN A 68 4.93 -12.09 3.23
C GLN A 68 4.57 -10.95 4.20
N SER A 69 3.55 -11.13 5.04
CA SER A 69 3.09 -10.09 5.98
C SER A 69 4.00 -9.91 7.19
N GLN A 70 4.73 -10.95 7.61
CA GLN A 70 5.55 -10.97 8.83
C GLN A 70 7.05 -11.16 8.55
N TYR A 71 7.52 -10.93 7.32
CA TYR A 71 8.91 -11.17 6.91
C TYR A 71 9.97 -10.62 7.88
N LYS A 72 9.71 -9.47 8.51
CA LYS A 72 10.61 -8.87 9.51
C LYS A 72 10.67 -9.63 10.84
N LEU A 73 9.57 -10.22 11.30
CA LEU A 73 9.54 -11.07 12.50
C LEU A 73 10.41 -12.33 12.33
N PHE A 74 10.65 -12.77 11.09
CA PHE A 74 11.53 -13.90 10.78
C PHE A 74 13.02 -13.51 10.69
N LYS A 75 13.35 -12.22 10.73
CA LYS A 75 14.72 -11.68 10.66
C LYS A 75 15.16 -10.94 11.92
N SER A 76 14.30 -10.82 12.94
CA SER A 76 14.65 -10.09 14.16
C SER A 76 15.77 -10.80 14.92
N SER A 77 16.70 -10.00 15.44
CA SER A 77 17.78 -10.50 16.29
C SER A 77 17.21 -10.72 17.70
N PRO A 78 17.49 -11.86 18.38
CA PRO A 78 17.04 -12.12 19.75
C PRO A 78 17.49 -11.06 20.78
N LEU A 79 18.46 -10.23 20.41
CA LEU A 79 19.07 -9.20 21.26
C LEU A 79 18.58 -7.77 20.96
N ALA A 80 17.69 -7.59 19.97
CA ALA A 80 17.18 -6.27 19.60
C ALA A 80 16.08 -5.81 20.58
N SER A 81 16.10 -4.53 20.97
CA SER A 81 14.98 -3.94 21.71
C SER A 81 13.76 -3.79 20.78
N PRO A 82 12.51 -3.83 21.30
CA PRO A 82 11.31 -3.66 20.47
C PRO A 82 11.30 -2.37 19.64
N GLU A 83 11.91 -1.29 20.15
CA GLU A 83 12.04 -0.02 19.44
C GLU A 83 13.03 -0.13 18.27
N SER A 84 14.16 -0.82 18.47
CA SER A 84 15.16 -1.05 17.42
C SER A 84 14.66 -2.03 16.33
N GLU A 85 13.71 -2.91 16.67
CA GLU A 85 13.05 -3.79 15.69
C GLU A 85 12.07 -3.02 14.79
N LYS A 86 11.39 -2.00 15.33
CA LYS A 86 10.50 -1.13 14.55
C LYS A 86 11.28 -0.25 13.58
N GLU A 87 12.32 0.41 14.08
CA GLU A 87 13.19 1.28 13.30
C GLU A 87 14.63 1.23 13.81
N PRO A 88 15.57 0.65 13.05
CA PRO A 88 16.96 0.49 13.49
C PRO A 88 17.73 1.81 13.52
N ILE A 89 17.29 2.86 12.79
CA ILE A 89 18.02 4.12 12.67
C ILE A 89 17.42 5.17 13.62
N ALA A 90 18.13 5.48 14.71
CA ALA A 90 17.64 6.33 15.79
C ALA A 90 17.16 7.74 15.36
N TYR A 91 17.86 8.42 14.44
CA TYR A 91 17.43 9.74 13.98
C TYR A 91 16.16 9.69 13.11
N ILE A 92 15.95 8.59 12.38
CA ILE A 92 14.72 8.34 11.60
C ILE A 92 13.57 8.05 12.57
N LEU A 93 13.79 7.20 13.59
CA LEU A 93 12.80 6.94 14.63
C LEU A 93 12.37 8.25 15.33
N LYS A 94 13.33 9.11 15.68
CA LYS A 94 13.05 10.42 16.27
C LYS A 94 12.24 11.31 15.32
N ALA A 95 12.58 11.34 14.03
CA ALA A 95 11.84 12.11 13.03
C ALA A 95 10.41 11.61 12.85
N GLN A 96 10.19 10.29 12.82
CA GLN A 96 8.87 9.67 12.78
C GLN A 96 8.03 10.08 13.99
N PHE A 97 8.60 10.03 15.20
CA PHE A 97 7.91 10.45 16.42
C PHE A 97 7.54 11.94 16.42
N VAL A 98 8.44 12.81 15.93
CA VAL A 98 8.16 14.25 15.78
C VAL A 98 7.04 14.47 14.77
N TRP A 99 7.03 13.71 13.67
CA TRP A 99 6.00 13.79 12.65
C TRP A 99 4.62 13.38 13.19
N GLU A 100 4.54 12.28 13.94
CA GLU A 100 3.31 11.83 14.61
C GLU A 100 2.77 12.89 15.57
N LYS A 101 3.65 13.52 16.36
CA LYS A 101 3.26 14.63 17.24
C LYS A 101 2.70 15.82 16.47
N LYS A 102 3.26 16.15 15.30
CA LYS A 102 2.75 17.23 14.43
C LYS A 102 1.35 16.90 13.89
N ILE A 103 1.12 15.67 13.43
CA ILE A 103 -0.20 15.19 13.00
C ILE A 103 -1.22 15.29 14.14
N LEU A 104 -0.88 14.76 15.32
CA LEU A 104 -1.76 14.80 16.49
C LEU A 104 -2.06 16.24 16.94
N LYS A 105 -1.07 17.12 16.91
CA LYS A 105 -1.27 18.55 17.23
C LYS A 105 -2.23 19.21 16.24
N SER A 106 -2.07 18.94 14.94
CA SER A 106 -2.96 19.45 13.89
C SER A 106 -4.41 18.99 14.10
N LEU A 107 -4.61 17.70 14.38
CA LEU A 107 -5.92 17.11 14.67
C LEU A 107 -6.57 17.74 15.92
N ASN A 108 -5.83 17.85 17.03
CA ASN A 108 -6.34 18.43 18.27
C ASN A 108 -6.62 19.94 18.15
N SER A 109 -5.82 20.65 17.34
CA SER A 109 -6.07 22.06 17.02
C SER A 109 -7.39 22.23 16.28
N MET A 110 -7.69 21.35 15.32
CA MET A 110 -8.96 21.36 14.59
C MET A 110 -10.15 21.06 15.51
N CYS A 111 -10.04 20.09 16.42
CA CYS A 111 -11.06 19.84 17.44
C CYS A 111 -11.36 21.08 18.29
N THR A 112 -10.30 21.77 18.74
CA THR A 112 -10.42 22.97 19.58
C THR A 112 -11.06 24.13 18.81
N GLU A 113 -10.62 24.36 17.57
CA GLU A 113 -11.11 25.45 16.71
C GLU A 113 -12.58 25.26 16.32
N LEU A 114 -12.96 24.04 15.92
CA LEU A 114 -14.32 23.73 15.49
C LEU A 114 -15.26 23.40 16.65
N THR A 115 -14.75 23.32 17.88
CA THR A 115 -15.50 22.91 19.07
C THR A 115 -16.17 21.53 18.87
N VAL A 116 -15.49 20.61 18.19
CA VAL A 116 -15.97 19.24 17.94
C VAL A 116 -15.11 18.20 18.65
N PRO A 117 -15.71 17.18 19.30
CA PRO A 117 -14.95 16.10 19.91
C PRO A 117 -14.35 15.17 18.84
N LEU A 118 -13.28 14.45 19.20
CA LEU A 118 -12.70 13.42 18.33
C LEU A 118 -13.67 12.28 18.02
N ALA A 119 -14.48 11.91 19.02
CA ALA A 119 -15.47 10.86 18.93
C ALA A 119 -16.69 11.21 19.79
N ARG A 120 -17.88 10.92 19.29
CA ARG A 120 -19.14 10.97 20.06
C ARG A 120 -20.10 9.89 19.58
N SER A 121 -21.04 9.50 20.45
CA SER A 121 -22.16 8.66 20.05
C SER A 121 -23.11 9.46 19.15
N ARG A 122 -23.58 8.85 18.06
CA ARG A 122 -24.61 9.43 17.20
C ARG A 122 -25.98 9.37 17.88
N SER A 123 -26.87 10.31 17.56
CA SER A 123 -28.25 10.23 18.03
C SER A 123 -29.00 9.08 17.34
N GLU A 124 -30.08 8.58 17.93
CA GLU A 124 -30.89 7.53 17.30
C GLU A 124 -31.48 7.95 15.95
N LYS A 125 -31.72 9.25 15.77
CA LYS A 125 -32.13 9.82 14.48
C LYS A 125 -31.00 9.68 13.46
N ASP A 126 -29.80 10.18 13.77
CA ASP A 126 -28.66 10.13 12.85
C ASP A 126 -28.27 8.69 12.48
N LYS A 127 -28.39 7.76 13.44
CA LYS A 127 -28.17 6.32 13.21
C LYS A 127 -29.13 5.77 12.16
N LYS A 128 -30.44 6.05 12.32
CA LYS A 128 -31.48 5.59 11.39
C LYS A 128 -31.31 6.22 10.00
N ASP A 129 -31.07 7.52 9.96
CA ASP A 129 -30.88 8.26 8.71
C ASP A 129 -29.64 7.74 7.96
N LEU A 130 -28.51 7.56 8.65
CA LEU A 130 -27.28 7.02 8.06
C LEU A 130 -27.43 5.56 7.61
N ALA A 131 -28.16 4.74 8.36
CA ALA A 131 -28.44 3.36 7.98
C ALA A 131 -29.33 3.27 6.74
N ALA A 132 -30.35 4.13 6.65
CA ALA A 132 -31.25 4.18 5.50
C ALA A 132 -30.54 4.57 4.20
N ARG A 133 -29.55 5.47 4.30
CA ARG A 133 -28.77 5.97 3.15
C ARG A 133 -27.40 5.29 2.98
N TRP A 134 -27.14 4.14 3.60
CA TRP A 134 -25.82 3.51 3.57
C TRP A 134 -25.29 3.23 2.15
N SER A 135 -26.20 3.06 1.19
CA SER A 135 -25.87 2.84 -0.23
C SER A 135 -25.73 4.13 -1.04
N GLU A 136 -26.05 5.28 -0.44
CA GLU A 136 -26.11 6.62 -1.07
C GLU A 136 -25.48 7.66 -0.11
N LEU A 137 -24.30 7.34 0.43
CA LEU A 137 -23.56 8.18 1.39
C LEU A 137 -23.04 9.49 0.76
N GLY A 138 -22.92 9.55 -0.57
CA GLY A 138 -22.55 10.75 -1.32
C GLY A 138 -23.64 11.83 -1.37
N VAL A 139 -24.90 11.44 -1.15
CA VAL A 139 -26.06 12.33 -1.16
C VAL A 139 -26.22 12.97 0.23
N ASP A 140 -26.32 14.30 0.27
CA ASP A 140 -26.47 15.09 1.51
C ASP A 140 -25.37 14.84 2.56
N GLY A 141 -24.10 14.95 2.12
CA GLY A 141 -22.94 14.87 3.01
C GLY A 141 -22.94 15.94 4.12
N PRO A 142 -22.12 15.77 5.18
CA PRO A 142 -21.99 16.78 6.23
C PRO A 142 -21.47 18.10 5.66
N ASP A 143 -21.64 19.21 6.39
CA ASP A 143 -20.95 20.46 6.05
C ASP A 143 -19.44 20.30 6.30
N LEU A 144 -18.66 20.44 5.23
CA LEU A 144 -17.21 20.26 5.20
C LEU A 144 -16.47 21.58 4.97
N SER A 145 -17.15 22.73 5.02
CA SER A 145 -16.58 24.04 4.72
C SER A 145 -15.39 24.38 5.63
N GLN A 146 -15.50 24.05 6.92
CA GLN A 146 -14.49 24.30 7.94
C GLN A 146 -13.47 23.15 8.10
N ILE A 147 -13.72 21.99 7.46
CA ILE A 147 -12.84 20.82 7.55
C ILE A 147 -11.71 20.97 6.53
N ARG A 148 -10.47 20.92 7.04
CA ARG A 148 -9.24 20.95 6.24
C ARG A 148 -8.47 19.64 6.41
N PRO A 149 -7.67 19.21 5.41
CA PRO A 149 -6.78 18.06 5.59
C PRO A 149 -5.83 18.25 6.77
N VAL A 150 -5.50 17.16 7.47
CA VAL A 150 -4.55 17.20 8.61
C VAL A 150 -3.13 17.48 8.12
N TYR A 151 -2.78 16.90 6.97
CA TYR A 151 -1.54 17.14 6.23
C TYR A 151 -1.71 16.72 4.77
N ALA A 152 -0.86 17.27 3.91
CA ALA A 152 -0.76 16.97 2.48
C ALA A 152 0.65 16.45 2.12
N PRO A 153 0.86 15.93 0.89
CA PRO A 153 2.17 15.45 0.46
C PRO A 153 3.30 16.49 0.61
N LYS A 154 3.00 17.77 0.39
CA LYS A 154 4.00 18.85 0.57
C LYS A 154 4.51 18.95 2.01
N ASP A 155 3.60 18.92 2.99
CA ASP A 155 3.96 18.99 4.42
C ASP A 155 4.84 17.82 4.84
N PHE A 156 4.60 16.65 4.25
CA PHE A 156 5.33 15.43 4.55
C PHE A 156 6.69 15.38 3.86
N LEU A 157 6.80 15.89 2.64
CA LEU A 157 8.10 16.05 1.97
C LEU A 157 9.04 16.96 2.77
N GLU A 158 8.53 18.04 3.39
CA GLU A 158 9.33 18.92 4.24
C GLU A 158 9.95 18.17 5.44
N VAL A 159 9.24 17.19 6.01
CA VAL A 159 9.79 16.33 7.06
C VAL A 159 10.95 15.48 6.53
N LEU A 160 10.81 14.96 5.32
CA LEU A 160 11.80 14.09 4.69
C LEU A 160 13.07 14.87 4.33
N VAL A 161 12.93 16.09 3.82
CA VAL A 161 14.04 17.01 3.53
C VAL A 161 14.78 17.39 4.82
N GLY A 162 14.07 17.47 5.95
CA GLY A 162 14.64 17.75 7.26
C GLY A 162 15.42 16.59 7.90
N LEU A 163 15.44 15.40 7.29
CA LEU A 163 16.19 14.26 7.82
C LEU A 163 17.70 14.53 7.69
N GLN A 164 18.37 14.61 8.84
CA GLN A 164 19.82 14.81 8.91
C GLN A 164 20.47 13.64 9.65
N ASN A 165 21.48 13.03 9.02
CA ASN A 165 22.31 12.04 9.69
C ASN A 165 23.29 12.74 10.64
N PRO A 166 23.19 12.55 11.97
CA PRO A 166 24.07 13.20 12.92
C PRO A 166 25.55 12.87 12.72
N ASN A 167 25.85 11.70 12.14
CA ASN A 167 27.21 11.26 11.85
C ASN A 167 27.81 11.92 10.60
N SER A 168 26.98 12.53 9.75
CA SER A 168 27.42 13.26 8.55
C SER A 168 27.72 14.75 8.85
N ALA A 169 27.10 15.31 9.90
CA ALA A 169 27.26 16.72 10.30
C ALA A 169 28.67 17.09 10.79
N ASN A 170 29.52 16.11 11.11
CA ASN A 170 30.91 16.32 11.54
C ASN A 170 31.92 16.45 10.38
N THR A 171 31.48 16.39 9.13
CA THR A 171 32.34 16.77 7.99
C THR A 171 32.27 18.29 7.77
N GLY A 172 32.79 19.03 8.75
CA GLY A 172 33.12 20.44 8.57
C GLY A 172 34.09 20.58 7.38
N ASN A 173 33.81 21.52 6.49
CA ASN A 173 34.57 21.81 5.26
C ASN A 173 34.38 20.86 4.06
N MET A 174 33.14 20.50 3.72
CA MET A 174 32.83 20.27 2.30
C MET A 174 32.46 21.62 1.68
N GLY A 175 33.29 22.11 0.76
CA GLY A 175 32.97 23.28 -0.05
C GLY A 175 31.63 23.06 -0.78
N THR A 176 31.05 24.14 -1.31
CA THR A 176 29.78 24.19 -2.05
C THR A 176 29.63 23.20 -3.23
N TYR A 177 30.64 22.37 -3.51
CA TYR A 177 30.71 21.44 -4.62
C TYR A 177 30.37 19.98 -4.28
N ASP A 178 30.30 19.58 -3.00
CA ASP A 178 30.10 18.17 -2.60
C ASP A 178 28.77 17.88 -1.87
N LEU A 179 27.83 18.82 -1.84
CA LEU A 179 26.46 18.50 -1.40
C LEU A 179 25.75 17.71 -2.50
N PRO A 180 25.20 16.51 -2.20
CA PRO A 180 24.40 15.76 -3.15
C PRO A 180 23.27 16.65 -3.66
N TRP A 181 23.09 16.77 -4.98
CA TRP A 181 22.12 17.70 -5.59
C TRP A 181 20.65 17.34 -5.32
N GLY A 182 20.37 16.22 -4.65
CA GLY A 182 19.02 15.79 -4.25
C GLY A 182 18.52 16.43 -2.95
N LEU A 183 17.23 16.31 -2.69
CA LEU A 183 16.60 16.76 -1.45
C LEU A 183 16.77 15.75 -0.30
N ILE A 184 16.87 14.46 -0.61
CA ILE A 184 16.89 13.41 0.41
C ILE A 184 18.33 13.09 0.81
N GLN A 185 18.75 13.66 1.95
CA GLN A 185 20.12 13.60 2.44
C GLN A 185 20.32 12.47 3.48
N VAL A 186 19.84 11.27 3.18
CA VAL A 186 20.01 10.10 4.05
C VAL A 186 20.89 9.01 3.43
N SER A 187 21.73 8.39 4.25
CA SER A 187 22.64 7.31 3.83
C SER A 187 21.94 5.94 3.84
N LEU A 188 20.90 5.78 3.04
CA LEU A 188 20.22 4.48 2.87
C LEU A 188 20.72 3.77 1.60
N LYS A 189 20.85 2.43 1.68
CA LYS A 189 21.09 1.61 0.50
C LYS A 189 19.80 1.50 -0.30
N VAL A 190 19.87 1.91 -1.56
CA VAL A 190 18.80 1.73 -2.56
C VAL A 190 19.38 0.98 -3.74
N LYS A 191 18.53 0.31 -4.51
CA LYS A 191 18.96 -0.49 -5.65
C LYS A 191 19.57 0.36 -6.76
N THR A 192 20.55 -0.20 -7.42
CA THR A 192 21.06 0.29 -8.71
C THR A 192 20.10 -0.07 -9.83
N LEU A 193 20.25 0.58 -11.00
CA LEU A 193 19.47 0.22 -12.18
C LEU A 193 19.66 -1.26 -12.57
N ASN A 194 20.88 -1.80 -12.44
CA ASN A 194 21.16 -3.20 -12.76
C ASN A 194 20.45 -4.17 -11.80
N GLU A 195 20.40 -3.88 -10.49
CA GLU A 195 19.63 -4.70 -9.54
C GLU A 195 18.12 -4.64 -9.86
N LEU A 196 17.61 -3.49 -10.29
CA LEU A 196 16.22 -3.33 -10.73
C LEU A 196 15.93 -4.09 -12.04
N ARG A 197 16.85 -4.08 -13.02
CA ARG A 197 16.75 -4.87 -14.26
C ARG A 197 16.64 -6.36 -13.97
N VAL A 198 17.44 -6.87 -13.04
CA VAL A 198 17.37 -8.28 -12.61
C VAL A 198 16.02 -8.57 -11.97
N GLN A 199 15.59 -7.72 -11.03
CA GLN A 199 14.32 -7.87 -10.33
C GLN A 199 13.12 -7.86 -11.28
N TYR A 200 13.09 -6.95 -12.25
CA TYR A 200 11.98 -6.75 -13.19
C TYR A 200 12.23 -7.41 -14.55
N SER A 201 13.10 -8.42 -14.64
CA SER A 201 13.50 -9.08 -15.89
C SER A 201 12.33 -9.62 -16.73
N GLU A 202 11.24 -10.05 -16.10
CA GLU A 202 10.00 -10.45 -16.78
C GLU A 202 9.29 -9.30 -17.52
N MET A 203 9.70 -8.05 -17.28
CA MET A 203 9.27 -6.86 -18.01
C MET A 203 10.21 -6.50 -19.16
N ALA A 204 11.25 -7.28 -19.47
CA ALA A 204 12.14 -6.99 -20.59
C ALA A 204 11.35 -6.83 -21.91
N ILE A 205 11.90 -6.03 -22.84
CA ILE A 205 11.27 -5.72 -24.15
C ILE A 205 11.02 -6.99 -24.98
N THR A 206 11.82 -8.03 -24.75
CA THR A 206 11.67 -9.36 -25.38
C THR A 206 10.47 -10.15 -24.89
N HIS A 207 9.74 -9.66 -23.88
CA HIS A 207 8.56 -10.32 -23.32
C HIS A 207 7.29 -9.53 -23.63
N CYS A 208 6.32 -10.20 -24.24
CA CYS A 208 4.96 -9.68 -24.36
C CYS A 208 4.37 -9.35 -22.98
N GLN A 209 3.72 -8.20 -22.87
CA GLN A 209 3.04 -7.75 -21.67
C GLN A 209 1.54 -7.65 -21.93
N THR A 210 0.74 -7.95 -20.90
CA THR A 210 -0.69 -7.63 -20.94
C THR A 210 -0.85 -6.11 -20.85
N GLY A 211 -1.67 -5.54 -21.74
CA GLY A 211 -1.91 -4.09 -21.83
C GLY A 211 -0.90 -3.34 -22.68
N THR A 212 -0.22 -4.01 -23.62
CA THR A 212 0.64 -3.42 -24.65
C THR A 212 0.44 -4.11 -25.99
N ASP A 213 0.51 -3.38 -27.10
CA ASP A 213 0.15 -3.89 -28.44
C ASP A 213 1.35 -4.27 -29.33
N ASP A 214 2.59 -4.22 -28.83
CA ASP A 214 3.71 -3.84 -29.71
C ASP A 214 4.78 -4.90 -30.02
N LEU A 215 4.51 -6.20 -29.93
CA LEU A 215 5.49 -7.18 -30.46
C LEU A 215 5.12 -7.62 -31.89
N PRO A 216 5.95 -7.29 -32.90
CA PRO A 216 5.63 -7.54 -34.31
C PRO A 216 5.61 -9.03 -34.68
N ASP A 217 6.27 -9.88 -33.89
CA ASP A 217 6.49 -11.29 -34.22
C ASP A 217 5.35 -12.22 -33.75
N ILE A 218 4.47 -11.75 -32.86
CA ILE A 218 3.35 -12.55 -32.33
C ILE A 218 2.05 -11.77 -32.51
N PRO A 219 1.05 -12.31 -33.23
CA PRO A 219 -0.26 -11.68 -33.34
C PRO A 219 -0.85 -11.40 -31.94
N PRO A 220 -1.31 -10.17 -31.64
CA PRO A 220 -1.83 -9.82 -30.31
C PRO A 220 -2.92 -10.78 -29.83
N GLU A 221 -3.84 -11.16 -30.72
CA GLU A 221 -4.92 -12.11 -30.43
C GLU A 221 -4.41 -13.48 -29.96
N LEU A 222 -3.29 -13.97 -30.52
CA LEU A 222 -2.71 -15.25 -30.13
C LEU A 222 -2.15 -15.15 -28.71
N PHE A 223 -1.39 -14.09 -28.43
CA PHE A 223 -0.84 -13.84 -27.10
C PHE A 223 -1.94 -13.70 -26.05
N GLU A 224 -2.96 -12.90 -26.31
CA GLU A 224 -4.08 -12.69 -25.38
C GLU A 224 -4.86 -13.98 -25.10
N ASN A 225 -5.08 -14.80 -26.13
CA ASN A 225 -5.76 -16.08 -26.00
C ASN A 225 -4.95 -17.08 -25.16
N GLU A 226 -3.64 -17.17 -25.39
CA GLU A 226 -2.75 -18.02 -24.61
C GLU A 226 -2.62 -17.53 -23.17
N ARG A 227 -2.43 -16.23 -22.95
CA ARG A 227 -2.43 -15.62 -21.61
C ARG A 227 -3.74 -15.91 -20.91
N SER A 228 -4.88 -15.75 -21.57
CA SER A 228 -6.17 -16.04 -20.98
C SER A 228 -6.32 -17.51 -20.56
N LYS A 229 -5.86 -18.46 -21.36
CA LYS A 229 -5.85 -19.89 -21.01
C LYS A 229 -4.94 -20.17 -19.81
N LEU A 230 -3.76 -19.57 -19.78
CA LEU A 230 -2.80 -19.72 -18.68
C LEU A 230 -3.32 -19.07 -17.39
N GLY A 231 -3.96 -17.90 -17.48
CA GLY A 231 -4.57 -17.20 -16.35
C GLY A 231 -5.67 -18.02 -15.69
N LYS A 232 -6.55 -18.65 -16.49
CA LYS A 232 -7.57 -19.59 -15.98
C LYS A 232 -6.94 -20.76 -15.24
N LYS A 233 -5.83 -21.32 -15.74
CA LYS A 233 -5.09 -22.38 -15.04
C LYS A 233 -4.45 -21.89 -13.73
N ALA A 234 -3.89 -20.69 -13.72
CA ALA A 234 -3.31 -20.08 -12.52
C ALA A 234 -4.37 -19.86 -11.43
N ILE A 235 -5.53 -19.31 -11.81
CA ILE A 235 -6.68 -19.14 -10.90
C ILE A 235 -7.16 -20.50 -10.39
N ALA A 236 -7.37 -21.48 -11.28
CA ALA A 236 -7.82 -22.82 -10.89
C ALA A 236 -6.81 -23.55 -9.99
N ALA A 237 -5.52 -23.22 -10.07
CA ALA A 237 -4.51 -23.79 -9.20
C ALA A 237 -4.70 -23.36 -7.73
N ASN A 238 -5.35 -22.21 -7.48
CA ASN A 238 -5.56 -21.59 -6.18
C ASN A 238 -4.28 -21.56 -5.33
N HIS A 239 -3.19 -21.07 -5.94
CA HIS A 239 -1.86 -21.07 -5.34
C HIS A 239 -1.22 -19.69 -5.53
N ALA A 240 -1.08 -18.95 -4.43
CA ALA A 240 -0.67 -17.54 -4.46
C ALA A 240 0.66 -17.29 -5.18
N PRO A 241 1.73 -18.09 -4.97
CA PRO A 241 2.98 -17.94 -5.73
C PRO A 241 2.81 -18.11 -7.24
N THR A 242 1.93 -19.01 -7.67
CA THR A 242 1.67 -19.23 -9.11
C THR A 242 0.91 -18.06 -9.72
N ALA A 243 -0.11 -17.55 -9.03
CA ALA A 243 -0.82 -16.34 -9.44
C ALA A 243 0.14 -15.15 -9.54
N ARG A 244 1.02 -15.00 -8.55
CA ARG A 244 2.03 -13.94 -8.50
C ARG A 244 3.01 -14.02 -9.67
N GLU A 245 3.55 -15.20 -9.95
CA GLU A 245 4.48 -15.41 -11.08
C GLU A 245 3.81 -15.09 -12.41
N TYR A 246 2.58 -15.56 -12.62
CA TYR A 246 1.79 -15.28 -13.80
C TYR A 246 1.57 -13.77 -14.02
N SER A 247 1.34 -13.02 -12.93
CA SER A 247 1.02 -11.59 -12.96
C SER A 247 2.22 -10.68 -13.24
N LYS A 248 3.46 -11.18 -13.24
CA LYS A 248 4.65 -10.36 -13.55
C LYS A 248 4.59 -9.72 -14.94
N ARG A 249 3.93 -10.39 -15.89
CA ARG A 249 3.65 -9.89 -17.24
C ARG A 249 2.30 -9.17 -17.37
N GLY A 250 1.68 -8.77 -16.25
CA GLY A 250 0.39 -8.08 -16.18
C GLY A 250 -0.82 -9.02 -16.21
N CYS A 251 -1.92 -8.60 -15.56
CA CYS A 251 -3.15 -9.40 -15.48
C CYS A 251 -4.13 -9.03 -16.60
N PRO A 252 -4.78 -10.01 -17.27
CA PRO A 252 -5.92 -9.72 -18.12
C PRO A 252 -7.06 -9.09 -17.32
N VAL A 253 -7.79 -8.15 -17.93
CA VAL A 253 -8.85 -7.37 -17.25
C VAL A 253 -9.88 -8.27 -16.57
N SER A 254 -10.35 -9.30 -17.27
CA SER A 254 -11.36 -10.23 -16.78
C SER A 254 -10.91 -11.16 -15.64
N MET A 255 -9.61 -11.21 -15.35
CA MET A 255 -9.02 -12.13 -14.36
C MET A 255 -8.25 -11.40 -13.25
N ARG A 256 -8.09 -10.07 -13.36
CA ARG A 256 -7.27 -9.28 -12.44
C ARG A 256 -7.76 -9.38 -11.00
N ALA A 257 -9.08 -9.22 -10.79
CA ALA A 257 -9.69 -9.29 -9.47
C ALA A 257 -9.39 -10.63 -8.76
N ASP A 258 -9.59 -11.75 -9.45
CA ASP A 258 -9.35 -13.08 -8.88
C ASP A 258 -7.86 -13.35 -8.61
N LEU A 259 -6.97 -12.95 -9.53
CA LEU A 259 -5.53 -13.07 -9.34
C LEU A 259 -5.04 -12.25 -8.14
N TRP A 260 -5.55 -11.03 -7.97
CA TRP A 260 -5.20 -10.18 -6.83
C TRP A 260 -5.70 -10.76 -5.51
N CYS A 261 -6.94 -11.26 -5.47
CA CYS A 261 -7.46 -11.98 -4.31
C CYS A 261 -6.56 -13.16 -3.94
N GLN A 262 -6.13 -13.97 -4.91
CA GLN A 262 -5.21 -15.08 -4.64
C GLN A 262 -3.83 -14.62 -4.16
N ILE A 263 -3.25 -13.58 -4.75
CA ILE A 263 -1.94 -13.05 -4.34
C ILE A 263 -2.00 -12.47 -2.92
N LEU A 264 -3.09 -11.78 -2.57
CA LEU A 264 -3.28 -11.12 -1.27
C LEU A 264 -3.81 -12.06 -0.18
N GLY A 265 -4.27 -13.25 -0.55
CA GLY A 265 -4.89 -14.20 0.37
C GLY A 265 -6.30 -13.77 0.82
N VAL A 266 -7.03 -13.08 -0.05
CA VAL A 266 -8.42 -12.67 0.21
C VAL A 266 -9.35 -13.75 -0.31
N ASP A 267 -9.78 -14.62 0.61
CA ASP A 267 -10.79 -15.65 0.39
C ASP A 267 -11.89 -15.44 1.45
N LEU A 268 -12.99 -14.81 1.06
CA LEU A 268 -14.01 -14.35 2.00
C LEU A 268 -14.91 -15.50 2.47
N GLN A 269 -15.05 -15.62 3.77
CA GLN A 269 -16.02 -16.49 4.42
C GLN A 269 -17.17 -15.69 5.05
N ASN A 270 -18.25 -16.37 5.47
CA ASN A 270 -19.39 -15.70 6.11
C ASN A 270 -18.99 -14.88 7.36
N VAL A 271 -17.96 -15.31 8.10
CA VAL A 271 -17.43 -14.57 9.25
C VAL A 271 -16.86 -13.21 8.86
N ASP A 272 -16.32 -13.08 7.65
CA ASP A 272 -15.77 -11.81 7.14
C ASP A 272 -16.87 -10.81 6.81
N TYR A 273 -17.98 -11.27 6.23
CA TYR A 273 -19.16 -10.41 6.01
C TYR A 273 -19.76 -9.95 7.34
N LEU A 274 -19.84 -10.84 8.33
CA LEU A 274 -20.31 -10.47 9.68
C LEU A 274 -19.37 -9.47 10.35
N TYR A 275 -18.05 -9.63 10.17
CA TYR A 275 -17.08 -8.67 10.69
C TYR A 275 -17.22 -7.30 10.02
N TYR A 276 -17.40 -7.26 8.70
CA TYR A 276 -17.68 -6.01 8.00
C TYR A 276 -18.97 -5.35 8.47
N GLU A 277 -20.06 -6.09 8.65
CA GLU A 277 -21.32 -5.55 9.19
C GLU A 277 -21.15 -5.04 10.63
N GLN A 278 -20.29 -5.69 11.44
CA GLN A 278 -19.90 -5.17 12.76
C GLN A 278 -19.17 -3.83 12.65
N LEU A 279 -18.21 -3.68 11.74
CA LEU A 279 -17.52 -2.41 11.51
C LEU A 279 -18.49 -1.31 11.03
N LYS A 280 -19.38 -1.64 10.09
CA LYS A 280 -20.47 -0.75 9.66
C LYS A 280 -21.34 -0.35 10.83
N SER A 281 -21.69 -1.27 11.74
CA SER A 281 -22.45 -0.92 12.95
C SER A 281 -21.72 0.11 13.83
N TYR A 282 -20.39 0.02 13.92
CA TYR A 282 -19.58 1.02 14.63
C TYR A 282 -19.54 2.36 13.91
N VAL A 283 -19.53 2.36 12.56
CA VAL A 283 -19.75 3.57 11.78
C VAL A 283 -21.13 4.14 12.13
N LEU A 284 -22.21 3.37 12.12
CA LEU A 284 -23.54 3.90 12.45
C LEU A 284 -23.59 4.49 13.87
N GLN A 285 -22.96 3.84 14.85
CA GLN A 285 -23.02 4.22 16.25
C GLN A 285 -22.16 5.44 16.62
N HIS A 286 -20.98 5.60 16.01
CA HIS A 286 -19.96 6.55 16.48
C HIS A 286 -19.50 7.52 15.40
N ASP A 287 -19.72 8.80 15.68
CA ASP A 287 -19.26 9.93 14.89
C ASP A 287 -17.83 10.29 15.26
N LEU A 288 -16.92 10.09 14.31
CA LEU A 288 -15.49 10.38 14.49
C LEU A 288 -15.11 11.59 13.64
N LEU A 289 -14.25 12.47 14.14
CA LEU A 289 -13.68 13.56 13.34
C LEU A 289 -13.04 13.06 12.03
N VAL A 290 -12.42 11.88 12.06
CA VAL A 290 -11.87 11.27 10.84
C VAL A 290 -12.91 10.93 9.78
N ASP A 291 -14.20 10.80 10.12
CA ASP A 291 -15.26 10.64 9.12
C ASP A 291 -15.32 11.90 8.25
N SER A 292 -15.37 13.07 8.87
CA SER A 292 -15.39 14.36 8.16
C SER A 292 -14.13 14.57 7.33
N LEU A 293 -12.97 14.11 7.81
CA LEU A 293 -11.72 14.15 7.02
C LEU A 293 -11.81 13.25 5.78
N LEU A 294 -12.37 12.05 5.90
CA LEU A 294 -12.56 11.13 4.77
C LEU A 294 -13.60 11.66 3.78
N TYR A 295 -14.74 12.18 4.26
CA TYR A 295 -15.71 12.91 3.44
C TYR A 295 -15.06 14.06 2.67
N LYS A 296 -14.28 14.90 3.37
CA LYS A 296 -13.55 16.00 2.73
C LYS A 296 -12.58 15.50 1.68
N ASP A 297 -11.85 14.42 1.97
CA ASP A 297 -10.84 13.90 1.05
C ASP A 297 -11.47 13.37 -0.25
N VAL A 298 -12.54 12.57 -0.15
CA VAL A 298 -13.28 12.06 -1.32
C VAL A 298 -13.88 13.22 -2.13
N LYS A 299 -14.47 14.22 -1.45
CA LYS A 299 -15.02 15.42 -2.10
C LYS A 299 -13.96 16.29 -2.80
N LEU A 300 -12.72 16.29 -2.32
CA LEU A 300 -11.63 17.06 -2.94
C LEU A 300 -10.87 16.28 -4.02
N THR A 301 -10.97 14.95 -4.02
CA THR A 301 -10.20 14.09 -4.92
C THR A 301 -11.11 13.34 -5.88
N ALA A 302 -11.58 12.15 -5.52
CA ALA A 302 -12.28 11.24 -6.42
C ALA A 302 -13.53 11.85 -7.09
N THR A 303 -14.29 12.69 -6.40
CA THR A 303 -15.49 13.34 -7.00
C THR A 303 -15.17 14.46 -7.99
N ASN A 304 -13.97 15.03 -7.93
CA ASN A 304 -13.48 16.00 -8.91
C ASN A 304 -12.65 15.32 -10.01
N ASP A 305 -12.63 13.99 -10.04
CA ASP A 305 -11.87 13.20 -11.01
C ASP A 305 -12.85 12.51 -11.97
N ASP A 306 -12.66 12.75 -13.27
CA ASP A 306 -13.52 12.25 -14.35
C ASP A 306 -13.60 10.72 -14.39
N GLN A 307 -12.63 10.00 -13.80
CA GLN A 307 -12.65 8.54 -13.74
C GLN A 307 -13.27 7.99 -12.46
N TYR A 308 -13.24 8.74 -11.35
CA TYR A 308 -13.60 8.18 -10.04
C TYR A 308 -14.87 8.74 -9.43
N PHE A 309 -15.48 9.78 -10.04
CA PHE A 309 -16.66 10.44 -9.48
C PHE A 309 -17.84 9.49 -9.23
N VAL A 310 -17.96 8.43 -10.03
CA VAL A 310 -19.03 7.42 -9.92
C VAL A 310 -18.89 6.50 -8.70
N PHE A 311 -17.73 6.47 -8.03
CA PHE A 311 -17.45 5.55 -6.93
C PHE A 311 -17.55 6.20 -5.55
N GLU A 312 -18.13 7.40 -5.45
CA GLU A 312 -18.22 8.15 -4.20
C GLU A 312 -18.75 7.28 -3.04
N ASP A 313 -19.88 6.59 -3.23
CA ASP A 313 -20.49 5.75 -2.19
C ASP A 313 -19.58 4.58 -1.79
N PHE A 314 -18.96 3.92 -2.77
CA PHE A 314 -18.05 2.80 -2.54
C PHE A 314 -16.85 3.23 -1.71
N LEU A 315 -16.31 4.43 -1.96
CA LEU A 315 -15.20 4.98 -1.20
C LEU A 315 -15.58 5.15 0.28
N TYR A 316 -16.76 5.69 0.59
CA TYR A 316 -17.21 5.82 1.98
C TYR A 316 -17.47 4.47 2.64
N GLN A 317 -18.11 3.55 1.92
CA GLN A 317 -18.39 2.21 2.42
C GLN A 317 -17.12 1.38 2.68
N VAL A 318 -15.97 1.76 2.12
CA VAL A 318 -14.67 1.13 2.42
C VAL A 318 -13.91 1.90 3.50
N LEU A 319 -13.79 3.23 3.34
CA LEU A 319 -12.93 4.06 4.18
C LEU A 319 -13.49 4.25 5.59
N LEU A 320 -14.82 4.37 5.74
CA LEU A 320 -15.44 4.52 7.06
C LEU A 320 -15.29 3.25 7.90
N PRO A 321 -15.63 2.03 7.43
CA PRO A 321 -15.30 0.79 8.17
C PRO A 321 -13.81 0.61 8.41
N PHE A 322 -12.96 0.95 7.44
CA PHE A 322 -11.51 0.87 7.60
C PHE A 322 -10.99 1.69 8.79
N SER A 323 -11.57 2.87 9.08
CA SER A 323 -11.14 3.67 10.24
C SER A 323 -11.49 3.03 11.59
N ARG A 324 -12.41 2.04 11.61
CA ARG A 324 -12.84 1.32 12.82
C ARG A 324 -12.12 -0.02 13.01
N ASP A 325 -11.46 -0.53 11.98
CA ASP A 325 -10.86 -1.86 11.98
C ASP A 325 -9.59 -1.92 12.84
N ASN A 326 -9.68 -2.59 13.99
CA ASN A 326 -8.57 -2.78 14.90
C ASN A 326 -7.56 -3.85 14.42
N VAL A 327 -7.91 -4.71 13.45
CA VAL A 327 -6.98 -5.67 12.85
C VAL A 327 -5.87 -4.93 12.12
N VAL A 328 -6.16 -3.75 11.57
CA VAL A 328 -5.16 -2.87 10.94
C VAL A 328 -4.04 -2.52 11.92
N LEU A 329 -4.29 -2.41 13.23
CA LEU A 329 -3.27 -2.03 14.22
C LEU A 329 -2.06 -2.97 14.23
N LYS A 330 -2.25 -4.23 13.82
CA LYS A 330 -1.17 -5.23 13.76
C LYS A 330 0.00 -4.78 12.87
N HIS A 331 -0.25 -3.94 11.86
CA HIS A 331 0.84 -3.46 10.99
C HIS A 331 1.85 -2.55 11.72
N PHE A 332 1.43 -1.90 12.82
CA PHE A 332 2.33 -1.08 13.64
C PHE A 332 3.38 -1.89 14.41
N ALA A 333 3.27 -3.22 14.45
CA ALA A 333 4.29 -4.09 15.03
C ALA A 333 5.59 -4.11 14.19
N TYR A 334 5.50 -3.83 12.88
CA TYR A 334 6.63 -3.88 11.94
C TYR A 334 6.79 -2.60 11.09
N ASN A 335 6.04 -1.56 11.47
CA ASN A 335 6.14 -0.19 10.98
C ASN A 335 7.00 0.64 11.95
N SER A 336 7.72 1.64 11.44
CA SER A 336 8.39 2.63 12.30
C SER A 336 7.38 3.50 13.05
N ALA A 337 6.16 3.64 12.52
CA ALA A 337 5.13 4.43 13.16
C ALA A 337 4.53 3.75 14.40
N THR A 338 3.91 4.55 15.25
CA THR A 338 3.14 4.11 16.42
C THR A 338 1.71 4.61 16.28
N PRO A 339 0.70 3.80 16.66
CA PRO A 339 -0.68 4.24 16.56
C PRO A 339 -0.92 5.49 17.43
N PRO A 340 -1.54 6.55 16.88
CA PRO A 340 -1.89 7.75 17.62
C PRO A 340 -2.79 7.42 18.80
N LYS A 341 -2.43 7.94 19.98
CA LYS A 341 -3.23 7.87 21.19
C LYS A 341 -3.97 9.18 21.43
N SER A 342 -5.19 9.06 21.91
CA SER A 342 -5.99 10.15 22.47
C SER A 342 -6.44 9.78 23.88
N TYR A 343 -6.97 10.73 24.65
CA TYR A 343 -7.40 10.51 26.03
C TYR A 343 -8.90 10.71 26.16
N ILE A 344 -9.52 9.90 27.01
CA ILE A 344 -10.92 10.11 27.38
C ILE A 344 -11.09 11.51 27.99
N ARG A 345 -12.21 12.17 27.68
CA ARG A 345 -12.49 13.55 28.08
C ARG A 345 -12.29 13.73 29.60
N GLY A 346 -11.48 14.73 29.97
CA GLY A 346 -11.16 15.05 31.37
C GLY A 346 -10.07 14.18 32.01
N LYS A 347 -9.44 13.27 31.25
CA LYS A 347 -8.36 12.36 31.72
C LYS A 347 -7.05 12.56 30.94
N LEU A 348 -6.82 13.76 30.44
CA LEU A 348 -5.63 14.10 29.64
C LEU A 348 -4.34 13.80 30.44
N GLY A 349 -3.42 13.06 29.82
CA GLY A 349 -2.11 12.73 30.40
C GLY A 349 -2.11 11.54 31.37
N ILE A 350 -3.25 10.86 31.58
CA ILE A 350 -3.32 9.64 32.39
C ILE A 350 -3.30 8.43 31.44
N GLU A 351 -2.20 7.69 31.40
CA GLU A 351 -1.98 6.60 30.43
C GLU A 351 -3.05 5.50 30.47
N GLU A 352 -3.64 5.21 31.64
CA GLU A 352 -4.74 4.24 31.78
C GLU A 352 -5.99 4.61 30.97
N PHE A 353 -6.16 5.89 30.64
CA PHE A 353 -7.28 6.41 29.85
C PHE A 353 -6.86 6.76 28.41
N ALA A 354 -5.67 6.35 27.98
CA ALA A 354 -5.21 6.53 26.61
C ALA A 354 -5.81 5.46 25.70
N VAL A 355 -6.49 5.89 24.63
CA VAL A 355 -7.12 5.04 23.63
C VAL A 355 -6.53 5.32 22.25
N THR A 356 -6.42 4.30 21.41
CA THR A 356 -5.96 4.50 20.04
C THR A 356 -7.05 5.20 19.22
N TYR A 357 -6.68 6.28 18.52
CA TYR A 357 -7.60 7.07 17.73
C TYR A 357 -7.01 7.43 16.35
N PRO A 358 -7.68 7.12 15.23
CA PRO A 358 -8.92 6.32 15.13
C PRO A 358 -8.69 4.88 15.60
N PRO A 359 -9.74 4.06 15.76
CA PRO A 359 -9.56 2.68 16.20
C PRO A 359 -8.56 1.85 15.36
N ASN A 360 -8.39 2.17 14.07
CA ASN A 360 -7.38 1.53 13.21
C ASN A 360 -5.96 2.14 13.32
N GLY A 361 -5.81 3.25 14.04
CA GLY A 361 -4.56 3.99 14.22
C GLY A 361 -4.09 4.81 13.01
N VAL A 362 -4.92 5.01 11.97
CA VAL A 362 -4.50 5.70 10.73
C VAL A 362 -5.20 7.04 10.61
N ILE A 363 -4.42 8.13 10.54
CA ILE A 363 -4.93 9.47 10.23
C ILE A 363 -4.81 9.69 8.71
N PRO A 364 -5.94 9.93 8.00
CA PRO A 364 -5.91 10.13 6.55
C PRO A 364 -5.19 11.43 6.19
N PHE A 365 -4.39 11.37 5.13
CA PHE A 365 -3.78 12.53 4.47
C PHE A 365 -4.64 13.00 3.30
N HIS A 366 -4.33 14.17 2.74
CA HIS A 366 -4.97 14.61 1.51
C HIS A 366 -4.60 13.73 0.30
N GLY A 367 -5.54 12.93 -0.18
CA GLY A 367 -5.40 11.93 -1.23
C GLY A 367 -5.45 10.49 -0.75
N PHE A 368 -5.83 10.24 0.50
CA PHE A 368 -5.94 8.91 1.05
C PHE A 368 -6.96 8.04 0.31
N ALA A 369 -8.07 8.64 -0.13
CA ALA A 369 -9.12 7.96 -0.90
C ALA A 369 -8.60 7.36 -2.23
N MET A 370 -7.51 7.91 -2.78
CA MET A 370 -6.92 7.44 -4.03
C MET A 370 -6.29 6.05 -3.92
N TYR A 371 -6.07 5.52 -2.71
CA TYR A 371 -5.69 4.12 -2.53
C TYR A 371 -6.84 3.13 -2.78
N VAL A 372 -8.09 3.59 -2.72
CA VAL A 372 -9.27 2.75 -2.93
C VAL A 372 -9.84 2.95 -4.34
N ALA A 373 -9.84 4.19 -4.85
CA ALA A 373 -10.57 4.53 -6.08
C ALA A 373 -10.29 3.62 -7.30
N PRO A 374 -9.03 3.26 -7.63
CA PRO A 374 -8.77 2.32 -8.73
C PRO A 374 -9.32 0.92 -8.49
N LEU A 375 -9.42 0.48 -7.23
CA LEU A 375 -9.95 -0.85 -6.87
C LEU A 375 -11.45 -0.96 -7.11
N CYS A 376 -12.19 0.16 -7.12
CA CYS A 376 -13.62 0.16 -7.38
C CYS A 376 -13.97 -0.35 -8.79
N TYR A 377 -13.04 -0.23 -9.75
CA TYR A 377 -13.19 -0.84 -11.08
C TYR A 377 -13.08 -2.37 -11.09
N LEU A 378 -12.54 -2.98 -10.03
CA LEU A 378 -12.28 -4.42 -9.96
C LEU A 378 -13.34 -5.20 -9.17
N TYR A 379 -14.00 -4.55 -8.20
CA TYR A 379 -14.82 -5.25 -7.22
C TYR A 379 -16.17 -4.52 -7.02
N ASN A 380 -17.24 -5.18 -7.45
CA ASN A 380 -18.61 -4.72 -7.22
C ASN A 380 -19.11 -5.08 -5.81
N ASP A 381 -18.54 -6.12 -5.20
CA ASP A 381 -18.80 -6.45 -3.80
C ASP A 381 -17.91 -5.60 -2.89
N VAL A 382 -18.55 -4.73 -2.12
CA VAL A 382 -17.92 -3.78 -1.20
C VAL A 382 -17.14 -4.49 -0.10
N VAL A 383 -17.58 -5.66 0.36
CA VAL A 383 -16.86 -6.41 1.40
C VAL A 383 -15.54 -6.93 0.83
N ARG A 384 -15.57 -7.53 -0.36
CA ARG A 384 -14.34 -7.93 -1.07
C ARG A 384 -13.42 -6.76 -1.36
N LEU A 385 -13.98 -5.65 -1.84
CA LEU A 385 -13.24 -4.41 -2.06
C LEU A 385 -12.52 -3.94 -0.79
N TYR A 386 -13.22 -3.91 0.35
CA TYR A 386 -12.67 -3.53 1.64
C TYR A 386 -11.52 -4.46 2.07
N TYR A 387 -11.68 -5.77 1.96
CA TYR A 387 -10.63 -6.72 2.32
C TYR A 387 -9.40 -6.62 1.41
N VAL A 388 -9.60 -6.43 0.10
CA VAL A 388 -8.48 -6.20 -0.84
C VAL A 388 -7.76 -4.90 -0.47
N PHE A 389 -8.49 -3.80 -0.24
CA PHE A 389 -7.90 -2.54 0.19
C PHE A 389 -7.13 -2.69 1.51
N ARG A 390 -7.72 -3.34 2.52
CA ARG A 390 -7.07 -3.59 3.81
C ARG A 390 -5.74 -4.31 3.63
N HIS A 391 -5.70 -5.37 2.81
CA HIS A 391 -4.47 -6.12 2.51
C HIS A 391 -3.45 -5.29 1.72
N MET A 392 -3.89 -4.52 0.72
CA MET A 392 -3.01 -3.59 -0.02
C MET A 392 -2.38 -2.56 0.92
N TYR A 393 -3.19 -1.99 1.81
CA TYR A 393 -2.74 -0.98 2.75
C TYR A 393 -1.70 -1.51 3.74
N VAL A 394 -2.00 -2.61 4.44
CA VAL A 394 -1.12 -3.14 5.51
C VAL A 394 0.16 -3.79 5.00
N ASN A 395 0.20 -4.20 3.73
CA ASN A 395 1.41 -4.78 3.13
C ASN A 395 2.27 -3.71 2.44
N TYR A 396 1.64 -2.72 1.79
CA TYR A 396 2.32 -1.77 0.91
C TYR A 396 2.08 -0.31 1.34
N PHE A 397 0.85 0.21 1.22
CA PHE A 397 0.62 1.66 1.19
C PHE A 397 0.90 2.40 2.50
N PHE A 398 0.83 1.72 3.66
CA PHE A 398 1.19 2.35 4.94
C PHE A 398 2.61 2.94 4.94
N ARG A 399 3.52 2.35 4.15
CA ARG A 399 4.93 2.74 4.04
C ARG A 399 5.13 4.02 3.21
N LEU A 400 4.12 4.43 2.46
CA LEU A 400 4.16 5.61 1.60
C LEU A 400 3.92 6.91 2.38
N HIS A 401 3.44 6.80 3.62
CA HIS A 401 3.18 7.93 4.51
C HIS A 401 3.70 7.72 5.94
N SER A 402 4.79 6.94 6.08
CA SER A 402 5.56 6.81 7.31
C SER A 402 7.05 7.08 7.07
N VAL A 403 7.70 7.77 8.00
CA VAL A 403 9.14 8.00 7.99
C VAL A 403 9.79 6.71 8.50
N SER A 404 10.50 6.00 7.63
CA SER A 404 11.21 4.77 8.00
C SER A 404 12.42 4.52 7.11
N SER A 405 13.37 3.73 7.60
CA SER A 405 14.54 3.26 6.85
C SER A 405 14.25 2.08 5.93
N HIS A 406 12.98 1.65 5.84
CA HIS A 406 12.60 0.50 5.04
C HIS A 406 12.92 0.72 3.55
N PRO A 407 13.50 -0.25 2.83
CA PRO A 407 13.85 -0.08 1.41
C PRO A 407 12.65 0.23 0.50
N GLN A 408 11.46 -0.23 0.88
CA GLN A 408 10.21 0.08 0.17
C GLN A 408 9.43 1.25 0.80
N GLY A 409 10.00 1.95 1.78
CA GLY A 409 9.38 3.13 2.40
C GLY A 409 9.60 4.38 1.56
N ILE A 410 8.71 5.37 1.72
CA ILE A 410 8.74 6.61 0.94
C ILE A 410 10.09 7.36 0.97
N VAL A 411 10.85 7.28 2.07
CA VAL A 411 12.19 7.86 2.18
C VAL A 411 13.14 7.20 1.18
N ALA A 412 13.18 5.87 1.18
CA ALA A 412 14.02 5.08 0.27
C ALA A 412 13.56 5.19 -1.19
N LEU A 413 12.24 5.21 -1.43
CA LEU A 413 11.68 5.40 -2.78
C LEU A 413 12.03 6.80 -3.35
N SER A 414 11.97 7.84 -2.53
CA SER A 414 12.37 9.19 -2.92
C SER A 414 13.86 9.27 -3.24
N LEU A 415 14.70 8.67 -2.38
CA LEU A 415 16.14 8.57 -2.63
C LEU A 415 16.46 7.75 -3.88
N LEU A 416 15.75 6.66 -4.12
CA LEU A 416 15.90 5.82 -5.31
C LEU A 416 15.58 6.62 -6.58
N PHE A 417 14.47 7.36 -6.57
CA PHE A 417 14.11 8.25 -7.68
C PHE A 417 15.22 9.26 -7.98
N GLU A 418 15.72 9.96 -6.96
CA GLU A 418 16.78 10.97 -7.16
C GLU A 418 18.06 10.35 -7.70
N LYS A 419 18.52 9.22 -7.14
CA LYS A 419 19.75 8.55 -7.60
C LYS A 419 19.62 8.02 -9.01
N LEU A 420 18.49 7.40 -9.35
CA LEU A 420 18.26 6.92 -10.71
C LEU A 420 18.19 8.08 -11.70
N LEU A 421 17.48 9.16 -11.39
CA LEU A 421 17.41 10.32 -12.30
C LEU A 421 18.77 10.99 -12.50
N GLN A 422 19.57 11.11 -11.44
CA GLN A 422 20.94 11.64 -11.51
C GLN A 422 21.87 10.73 -12.34
N ALA A 423 21.73 9.41 -12.22
CA ALA A 423 22.53 8.46 -12.97
C ALA A 423 22.14 8.40 -14.45
N GLU A 424 20.83 8.38 -14.73
CA GLU A 424 20.29 8.12 -16.07
C GLU A 424 20.09 9.39 -16.91
N GLU A 425 19.86 10.54 -16.27
CA GLU A 425 19.62 11.83 -16.92
C GLU A 425 20.32 12.99 -16.18
N PRO A 426 21.66 12.95 -16.01
CA PRO A 426 22.40 13.94 -15.23
C PRO A 426 22.21 15.38 -15.73
N GLU A 427 22.20 15.58 -17.05
CA GLU A 427 21.99 16.89 -17.69
C GLU A 427 20.62 17.47 -17.36
N LEU A 428 19.58 16.64 -17.43
CA LEU A 428 18.21 17.04 -17.11
C LEU A 428 18.10 17.40 -15.63
N PHE A 429 18.64 16.55 -14.76
CA PHE A 429 18.62 16.80 -13.32
C PHE A 429 19.30 18.14 -13.02
N TYR A 430 20.52 18.35 -13.52
CA TYR A 430 21.27 19.58 -13.30
C TYR A 430 20.52 20.82 -13.82
N HIS A 431 19.98 20.76 -15.04
CA HIS A 431 19.19 21.84 -15.61
C HIS A 431 17.98 22.22 -14.72
N LEU A 432 17.22 21.22 -14.26
CA LEU A 432 16.05 21.46 -13.41
C LEU A 432 16.46 22.16 -12.10
N ILE A 433 17.57 21.75 -11.48
CA ILE A 433 18.10 22.40 -10.29
C ILE A 433 18.49 23.87 -10.56
N GLN A 434 19.15 24.15 -11.69
CA GLN A 434 19.55 25.52 -12.07
C GLN A 434 18.34 26.47 -12.22
N VAL A 435 17.22 25.97 -12.72
CA VAL A 435 15.98 26.74 -12.86
C VAL A 435 15.10 26.72 -11.59
N GLY A 436 15.67 26.29 -10.46
CA GLY A 436 15.00 26.26 -9.16
C GLY A 436 13.97 25.13 -8.99
N CYS A 437 13.96 24.15 -9.90
CA CYS A 437 13.06 23.01 -9.88
C CYS A 437 13.75 21.79 -9.26
N GLN A 438 13.31 21.39 -8.07
CA GLN A 438 13.74 20.13 -7.44
C GLN A 438 12.83 19.00 -7.94
N PRO A 439 13.31 18.03 -8.75
CA PRO A 439 12.45 17.03 -9.41
C PRO A 439 11.54 16.26 -8.44
N LEU A 440 12.05 15.94 -7.25
CA LEU A 440 11.29 15.22 -6.23
C LEU A 440 10.08 16.02 -5.74
N LYS A 441 10.10 17.36 -5.73
CA LYS A 441 8.91 18.16 -5.33
C LYS A 441 7.71 17.89 -6.22
N ILE A 442 7.94 17.56 -7.50
CA ILE A 442 6.90 17.19 -8.46
C ILE A 442 6.53 15.70 -8.27
N ALA A 443 7.53 14.82 -8.23
CA ALA A 443 7.31 13.38 -8.19
C ALA A 443 6.73 12.87 -6.85
N PHE A 444 6.95 13.57 -5.74
CA PHE A 444 6.60 13.08 -4.40
C PHE A 444 5.12 12.76 -4.24
N LYS A 445 4.23 13.60 -4.80
CA LYS A 445 2.78 13.34 -4.77
C LYS A 445 2.39 12.09 -5.56
N TRP A 446 3.10 11.79 -6.65
CA TRP A 446 2.90 10.55 -7.42
C TRP A 446 3.31 9.33 -6.60
N LEU A 447 4.49 9.37 -5.99
CA LEU A 447 4.99 8.28 -5.13
C LEU A 447 4.06 8.03 -3.94
N MET A 448 3.65 9.10 -3.24
CA MET A 448 2.81 8.99 -2.05
C MET A 448 1.39 8.47 -2.37
N ARG A 449 0.83 8.75 -3.56
CA ARG A 449 -0.49 8.21 -3.97
C ARG A 449 -0.37 6.96 -4.85
N ALA A 450 0.83 6.37 -4.98
CA ALA A 450 1.10 5.27 -5.90
C ALA A 450 0.55 5.50 -7.32
N PHE A 451 0.69 6.73 -7.82
CA PHE A 451 0.21 7.28 -9.11
C PHE A 451 -1.32 7.37 -9.31
N SER A 452 -2.12 6.97 -8.33
CA SER A 452 -3.58 7.10 -8.41
C SER A 452 -4.01 8.56 -8.41
N GLY A 453 -4.89 8.92 -9.34
CA GLY A 453 -5.35 10.30 -9.58
C GLY A 453 -4.39 11.15 -10.41
N PHE A 454 -3.40 10.51 -11.04
CA PHE A 454 -2.49 11.17 -11.98
C PHE A 454 -2.45 10.42 -13.32
N LEU A 455 -2.45 9.08 -13.28
CA LEU A 455 -2.58 8.24 -14.46
C LEU A 455 -4.03 7.79 -14.65
N ALA A 456 -4.36 7.38 -15.88
CA ALA A 456 -5.59 6.67 -16.15
C ALA A 456 -5.70 5.37 -15.31
N SER A 457 -6.91 5.01 -14.90
CA SER A 457 -7.19 3.92 -13.96
C SER A 457 -6.66 2.56 -14.43
N ASP A 458 -6.76 2.27 -15.73
CA ASP A 458 -6.19 1.07 -16.35
C ASP A 458 -4.66 1.02 -16.20
N GLN A 459 -3.99 2.17 -16.37
CA GLN A 459 -2.53 2.30 -16.20
C GLN A 459 -2.11 2.16 -14.74
N VAL A 460 -2.89 2.70 -13.80
CA VAL A 460 -2.67 2.48 -12.36
C VAL A 460 -2.80 1.00 -12.01
N LEU A 461 -3.81 0.31 -12.55
CA LEU A 461 -4.01 -1.12 -12.33
C LEU A 461 -2.88 -1.97 -12.91
N LEU A 462 -2.35 -1.61 -14.09
CA LEU A 462 -1.16 -2.25 -14.64
C LEU A 462 0.09 -2.03 -13.77
N LEU A 463 0.24 -0.83 -13.19
CA LEU A 463 1.33 -0.55 -12.25
C LEU A 463 1.20 -1.40 -10.98
N TRP A 464 -0.01 -1.49 -10.42
CA TRP A 464 -0.28 -2.24 -9.20
C TRP A 464 -0.23 -3.75 -9.41
N ASP A 465 -0.53 -4.25 -10.63
CA ASP A 465 -0.21 -5.64 -11.02
C ASP A 465 1.27 -5.94 -10.73
N ARG A 466 2.18 -4.99 -11.01
CA ARG A 466 3.62 -5.18 -10.85
C ARG A 466 4.04 -5.04 -9.39
N ILE A 467 3.40 -4.16 -8.62
CA ILE A 467 3.62 -4.11 -7.16
C ILE A 467 3.32 -5.46 -6.53
N LEU A 468 2.18 -6.06 -6.86
CA LEU A 468 1.77 -7.36 -6.33
C LEU A 468 2.61 -8.51 -6.87
N ALA A 469 2.85 -8.54 -8.18
CA ALA A 469 3.62 -9.61 -8.84
C ALA A 469 5.09 -9.64 -8.38
N PHE A 470 5.71 -8.47 -8.17
CA PHE A 470 7.09 -8.39 -7.71
C PHE A 470 7.24 -8.18 -6.21
N ASP A 471 6.15 -7.99 -5.46
CA ASP A 471 6.15 -7.70 -4.02
C ASP A 471 7.08 -6.52 -3.68
N SER A 472 7.01 -5.47 -4.51
CA SER A 472 7.85 -4.28 -4.35
C SER A 472 7.19 -3.03 -4.88
N MET A 473 7.29 -1.95 -4.10
CA MET A 473 6.91 -0.59 -4.51
C MET A 473 8.04 0.20 -5.19
N GLU A 474 9.23 -0.38 -5.39
CA GLU A 474 10.36 0.33 -6.03
C GLU A 474 10.07 0.70 -7.49
N ILE A 475 9.13 0.00 -8.14
CA ILE A 475 8.66 0.33 -9.49
C ILE A 475 8.05 1.73 -9.58
N LEU A 476 7.54 2.28 -8.46
CA LEU A 476 7.02 3.65 -8.40
C LEU A 476 8.12 4.68 -8.72
N SER A 477 9.32 4.50 -8.15
CA SER A 477 10.47 5.37 -8.41
C SER A 477 10.96 5.22 -9.85
N VAL A 478 10.99 3.99 -10.38
CA VAL A 478 11.37 3.72 -11.76
C VAL A 478 10.42 4.40 -12.74
N LEU A 479 9.10 4.31 -12.51
CA LEU A 479 8.12 4.98 -13.35
C LEU A 479 8.27 6.50 -13.30
N ALA A 480 8.50 7.07 -12.11
CA ALA A 480 8.75 8.50 -11.99
C ALA A 480 9.96 8.94 -12.83
N VAL A 481 11.08 8.20 -12.78
CA VAL A 481 12.25 8.49 -13.65
C VAL A 481 11.88 8.34 -15.13
N ALA A 482 11.17 7.28 -15.50
CA ALA A 482 10.75 7.05 -16.89
C ALA A 482 9.93 8.21 -17.46
N ILE A 483 9.04 8.80 -16.67
CA ILE A 483 8.23 9.97 -17.06
C ILE A 483 9.12 11.20 -17.29
N PHE A 484 10.08 11.46 -16.40
CA PHE A 484 11.02 12.57 -16.58
C PHE A 484 11.90 12.36 -17.82
N SER A 485 12.45 11.16 -18.02
CA SER A 485 13.21 10.81 -19.22
C SER A 485 12.37 10.97 -20.50
N PHE A 486 11.11 10.51 -20.49
CA PHE A 486 10.22 10.62 -21.64
C PHE A 486 9.92 12.08 -22.02
N ARG A 487 9.79 12.97 -21.03
CA ARG A 487 9.54 14.41 -21.24
C ARG A 487 10.83 15.25 -21.33
N LYS A 488 12.02 14.62 -21.35
CA LYS A 488 13.33 15.29 -21.27
C LYS A 488 13.49 16.47 -22.23
N THR A 489 13.11 16.30 -23.50
CA THR A 489 13.30 17.33 -24.54
C THR A 489 12.52 18.62 -24.25
N ASN A 490 11.34 18.50 -23.62
CA ASN A 490 10.54 19.64 -23.20
C ASN A 490 11.04 20.20 -21.86
N LEU A 491 11.42 19.31 -20.94
CA LEU A 491 11.93 19.71 -19.64
C LEU A 491 13.27 20.46 -19.72
N LEU A 492 14.12 20.18 -20.69
CA LEU A 492 15.37 20.93 -20.92
C LEU A 492 15.15 22.36 -21.44
N LYS A 493 13.92 22.72 -21.81
CA LYS A 493 13.56 24.06 -22.31
C LYS A 493 12.86 24.90 -21.25
N VAL A 494 12.56 24.34 -20.08
CA VAL A 494 11.86 25.07 -19.02
C VAL A 494 12.78 26.09 -18.37
N GLN A 495 12.20 27.16 -17.83
CA GLN A 495 12.98 28.25 -17.22
C GLN A 495 12.64 28.45 -15.74
N CYS A 496 11.61 27.77 -15.25
CA CYS A 496 11.18 27.83 -13.85
C CYS A 496 10.35 26.59 -13.47
N MET A 497 10.17 26.40 -12.16
CA MET A 497 9.41 25.28 -11.59
C MET A 497 7.98 25.17 -12.13
N SER A 498 7.25 26.27 -12.29
CA SER A 498 5.86 26.23 -12.78
C SER A 498 5.76 25.70 -14.21
N THR A 499 6.71 26.05 -15.08
CA THR A 499 6.76 25.51 -16.45
C THR A 499 7.13 24.02 -16.47
N ALA A 500 8.00 23.56 -15.57
CA ALA A 500 8.30 22.14 -15.41
C ALA A 500 7.07 21.35 -14.91
N GLU A 501 6.35 21.90 -13.92
CA GLU A 501 5.09 21.33 -13.45
C GLU A 501 4.04 21.25 -14.56
N ALA A 502 3.94 22.27 -15.43
CA ALA A 502 3.02 22.26 -16.57
C ALA A 502 3.36 21.16 -17.58
N VAL A 503 4.65 20.95 -17.89
CA VAL A 503 5.11 19.86 -18.78
C VAL A 503 4.77 18.48 -18.20
N LEU A 504 4.69 18.37 -16.87
CA LEU A 504 4.45 17.13 -16.13
C LEU A 504 3.04 17.07 -15.51
N ALA A 505 2.14 17.99 -15.87
CA ALA A 505 0.82 18.07 -15.26
C ALA A 505 -0.09 16.93 -15.74
N ASP A 506 -0.07 16.65 -17.04
CA ASP A 506 -0.87 15.61 -17.67
C ASP A 506 -0.04 14.33 -17.90
N LEU A 507 -0.35 13.33 -17.07
CA LEU A 507 0.19 11.98 -17.18
C LEU A 507 -0.87 10.98 -17.67
N PHE A 508 -2.10 11.43 -17.94
CA PHE A 508 -3.24 10.57 -18.20
C PHE A 508 -3.08 9.74 -19.47
N THR A 509 -2.44 10.33 -20.49
CA THR A 509 -2.21 9.69 -21.79
C THR A 509 -1.01 8.75 -21.82
N LEU A 510 -0.29 8.58 -20.71
CA LEU A 510 0.95 7.80 -20.69
C LEU A 510 0.67 6.30 -20.60
N GLN A 511 1.30 5.53 -21.48
CA GLN A 511 1.33 4.08 -21.40
C GLN A 511 2.50 3.64 -20.51
N ILE A 512 2.21 3.18 -19.30
CA ILE A 512 3.25 2.95 -18.28
C ILE A 512 4.13 1.74 -18.58
N VAL A 513 3.58 0.71 -19.21
CA VAL A 513 4.34 -0.52 -19.48
C VAL A 513 5.46 -0.23 -20.48
N PRO A 514 5.20 0.33 -21.68
CA PRO A 514 6.28 0.67 -22.62
C PRO A 514 7.31 1.62 -21.99
N LEU A 515 6.87 2.63 -21.22
CA LEU A 515 7.77 3.56 -20.52
C LEU A 515 8.72 2.84 -19.56
N LEU A 516 8.19 1.91 -18.75
CA LEU A 516 8.99 1.10 -17.84
C LEU A 516 9.96 0.20 -18.60
N GLN A 517 9.54 -0.41 -19.72
CA GLN A 517 10.39 -1.25 -20.55
C GLN A 517 11.54 -0.45 -21.17
N LEU A 518 11.26 0.75 -21.69
CA LEU A 518 12.27 1.64 -22.25
C LEU A 518 13.28 2.08 -21.19
N SER A 519 12.79 2.54 -20.04
CA SER A 519 13.63 3.03 -18.94
C SER A 519 14.52 1.93 -18.34
N LEU A 520 13.98 0.72 -18.17
CA LEU A 520 14.73 -0.38 -17.60
C LEU A 520 15.63 -1.08 -18.61
N PHE A 521 15.25 -1.23 -19.88
CA PHE A 521 15.89 -2.20 -20.80
C PHE A 521 16.34 -1.65 -22.16
N SER A 522 16.09 -0.39 -22.50
CA SER A 522 16.52 0.19 -23.80
C SER A 522 17.85 0.95 -23.75
N LYS A 523 18.47 1.07 -22.58
CA LYS A 523 19.73 1.80 -22.39
C LYS A 523 20.91 0.87 -22.16
#